data_AF-A0A2A5EVY4-F1
#
_entry.id   AF-A0A2A5EVY4-F1
#
_cell.length_a   1.000
_cell.length_b   1.000
_cell.length_c   1.000
_cell.angle_alpha   90.00
_cell.angle_beta   90.00
_cell.angle_gamma   90.00
#
_symmetry.space_group_name_H-M   'P 1'
#
loop_
_entity.id
_entity.type
_entity.pdbx_description
1 polymer ?
#
loop_
_entity_poly.entity_id
_entity_poly.type
_entity_poly.pdbx_seq_one_letter_code
_entity_poly.pdbx_strand_id
1 'polypeptide(L)'
;MIQPFDNGGPFDRRYADVIKPAIESCGLHPYRVDEDPSASIPIDQIEQGIKDAAICIADITLDNPNVWFELGFAIASKKELCLICADTREAKYPFDVQHRSIIKFSTQAPSDFDELRKKIESKIPALVAKQEKLQPGTIEQSPLVESGDISALEIVTLCTVMENRVGPDSLVSHWQVAVDMDKLGYNKLATNVGLEKLRKKDMVETGAQTDSDGDRHSWYKLTDSAIDWLLENEERLELKRRPASISRIDDEIPF
;
A
#
# COMPACT_ATOMS: atom_id res chain seq x y z
N MET A 1 -1.38 -15.21 3.84
CA MET A 1 -1.69 -16.29 2.88
C MET A 1 -3.19 -16.34 2.74
N ILE A 2 -3.71 -16.45 1.52
CA ILE A 2 -5.14 -16.59 1.20
C ILE A 2 -5.34 -18.00 0.65
N GLN A 3 -6.02 -18.88 1.38
CA GLN A 3 -6.23 -20.27 0.95
C GLN A 3 -7.47 -20.89 1.59
N PRO A 4 -7.99 -22.01 1.05
CA PRO A 4 -8.95 -22.84 1.76
C PRO A 4 -8.34 -23.40 3.06
N PHE A 5 -9.11 -23.38 4.14
CA PHE A 5 -8.77 -24.11 5.36
C PHE A 5 -9.24 -25.55 5.25
N ASP A 6 -8.34 -26.50 5.49
CA ASP A 6 -8.62 -27.92 5.36
C ASP A 6 -8.15 -28.77 6.56
N ASN A 7 -7.86 -28.12 7.71
CA ASN A 7 -7.55 -28.75 8.99
C ASN A 7 -6.44 -29.81 8.92
N GLY A 8 -5.27 -29.43 8.40
CA GLY A 8 -4.10 -30.30 8.22
C GLY A 8 -4.12 -31.12 6.92
N GLY A 9 -4.99 -30.75 5.98
CA GLY A 9 -5.10 -31.35 4.67
C GLY A 9 -4.01 -30.87 3.69
N PRO A 10 -4.19 -31.13 2.38
CA PRO A 10 -3.22 -30.75 1.35
C PRO A 10 -2.87 -29.26 1.29
N PHE A 11 -3.79 -28.33 1.58
CA PHE A 11 -3.53 -26.89 1.56
C PHE A 11 -2.66 -26.48 2.75
N ASP A 12 -2.96 -26.97 3.95
CA ASP A 12 -2.16 -26.69 5.14
C ASP A 12 -0.75 -27.25 5.05
N ARG A 13 -0.60 -28.48 4.54
CA ARG A 13 0.72 -29.09 4.32
C ARG A 13 1.53 -28.35 3.26
N ARG A 14 0.90 -27.98 2.14
CA ARG A 14 1.56 -27.19 1.08
C ARG A 14 2.02 -25.84 1.62
N TYR A 15 1.21 -25.18 2.45
CA TYR A 15 1.64 -23.97 3.12
C TYR A 15 2.87 -24.22 4.00
N ALA A 16 2.80 -25.18 4.91
CA ALA A 16 3.87 -25.46 5.87
C ALA A 16 5.18 -25.89 5.22
N ASP A 17 5.12 -26.77 4.21
CA ASP A 17 6.30 -27.44 3.64
C ASP A 17 6.90 -26.69 2.44
N VAL A 18 6.12 -25.84 1.77
CA VAL A 18 6.50 -25.25 0.46
C VAL A 18 6.42 -23.73 0.48
N ILE A 19 5.25 -23.18 0.80
CA ILE A 19 5.00 -21.73 0.67
C ILE A 19 5.67 -20.96 1.80
N LYS A 20 5.53 -21.44 3.05
CA LYS A 20 6.13 -20.81 4.23
C LYS A 20 7.66 -20.74 4.12
N PRO A 21 8.38 -21.82 3.77
CA PRO A 21 9.83 -21.75 3.54
C PRO A 21 10.24 -20.84 2.37
N ALA A 22 9.41 -20.73 1.33
CA ALA A 22 9.66 -19.82 0.21
C ALA A 22 9.57 -18.34 0.62
N ILE A 23 8.60 -18.02 1.48
CA ILE A 23 8.42 -16.66 2.02
C ILE A 23 9.61 -16.31 2.94
N GLU A 24 9.95 -17.22 3.85
CA GLU A 24 11.06 -17.02 4.81
C GLU A 24 12.42 -16.91 4.10
N SER A 25 12.66 -17.69 3.03
CA SER A 25 13.91 -17.59 2.25
C SER A 25 14.05 -16.26 1.50
N CYS A 26 12.95 -15.56 1.25
CA CYS A 26 12.94 -14.20 0.71
C CYS A 26 13.07 -13.11 1.79
N GLY A 27 13.26 -13.47 3.06
CA GLY A 27 13.39 -12.52 4.17
C GLY A 27 12.07 -11.89 4.62
N LEU A 28 10.93 -12.47 4.25
CA LEU A 28 9.61 -12.00 4.66
C LEU A 28 9.02 -12.87 5.78
N HIS A 29 8.06 -12.31 6.52
CA HIS A 29 7.33 -13.05 7.54
C HIS A 29 6.01 -13.63 6.98
N PRO A 30 5.83 -14.97 6.99
CA PRO A 30 4.58 -15.59 6.58
C PRO A 30 3.49 -15.37 7.64
N TYR A 31 2.30 -14.95 7.20
CA TYR A 31 1.15 -14.74 8.09
C TYR A 31 -0.09 -15.49 7.61
N ARG A 32 -0.77 -16.14 8.56
CA ARG A 32 -2.04 -16.85 8.44
C ARG A 32 -2.88 -16.59 9.69
N VAL A 33 -4.12 -16.18 9.50
CA VAL A 33 -5.00 -15.78 10.61
C VAL A 33 -5.35 -16.97 11.52
N ASP A 34 -5.45 -18.17 10.97
CA ASP A 34 -5.81 -19.38 11.73
C ASP A 34 -4.65 -19.89 12.61
N GLU A 35 -3.42 -19.43 12.37
CA GLU A 35 -2.27 -19.67 13.24
C GLU A 35 -2.16 -18.62 14.37
N ASP A 36 -3.00 -17.58 14.38
CA ASP A 36 -2.96 -16.49 15.37
C ASP A 36 -3.96 -16.73 16.52
N PRO A 37 -3.49 -17.11 17.73
CA PRO A 37 -4.37 -17.34 18.88
C PRO A 37 -4.99 -16.05 19.44
N SER A 38 -4.54 -14.87 19.01
CA SER A 38 -5.10 -13.57 19.40
C SER A 38 -6.28 -13.11 18.53
N ALA A 39 -6.66 -13.91 17.52
CA ALA A 39 -7.78 -13.64 16.63
C ALA A 39 -9.15 -13.71 17.31
N SER A 40 -9.63 -12.56 17.80
CA SER A 40 -10.94 -12.43 18.44
C SER A 40 -12.09 -12.32 17.43
N ILE A 41 -11.88 -11.62 16.32
CA ILE A 41 -12.80 -11.52 15.17
C ILE A 41 -11.99 -11.85 13.91
N PRO A 42 -12.11 -13.08 13.38
CA PRO A 42 -11.27 -13.53 12.26
C PRO A 42 -11.36 -12.62 11.03
N ILE A 43 -12.52 -12.05 10.74
CA ILE A 43 -12.75 -11.24 9.54
C ILE A 43 -11.96 -9.93 9.57
N ASP A 44 -12.07 -9.15 10.66
CA ASP A 44 -11.36 -7.87 10.79
C ASP A 44 -9.83 -8.07 10.74
N GLN A 45 -9.35 -9.17 11.31
CA GLN A 45 -7.92 -9.52 11.26
C GLN A 45 -7.45 -10.03 9.91
N ILE A 46 -8.31 -10.72 9.15
CA ILE A 46 -8.02 -11.06 7.74
C ILE A 46 -7.89 -9.78 6.93
N GLU A 47 -8.86 -8.86 7.05
CA GLU A 47 -8.82 -7.59 6.34
C GLU A 47 -7.60 -6.75 6.71
N GLN A 48 -7.31 -6.62 8.00
CA GLN A 48 -6.15 -5.89 8.49
C GLN A 48 -4.84 -6.57 8.05
N GLY A 49 -4.76 -7.91 8.16
CA GLY A 49 -3.62 -8.68 7.69
C GLY A 49 -3.37 -8.51 6.18
N ILE A 50 -4.43 -8.43 5.37
CA ILE A 50 -4.31 -8.13 3.93
C ILE A 50 -3.80 -6.69 3.73
N LYS A 51 -4.34 -5.70 4.45
CA LYS A 51 -3.91 -4.29 4.37
C LYS A 51 -2.46 -4.08 4.80
N ASP A 52 -1.98 -4.83 5.78
CA ASP A 52 -0.63 -4.68 6.32
C ASP A 52 0.41 -5.53 5.59
N ALA A 53 -0.03 -6.54 4.83
CA ALA A 53 0.86 -7.41 4.08
C ALA A 53 1.69 -6.63 3.05
N ALA A 54 2.97 -6.99 2.90
CA ALA A 54 3.82 -6.50 1.81
C ALA A 54 3.27 -6.95 0.45
N ILE A 55 2.88 -8.22 0.35
CA ILE A 55 2.21 -8.83 -0.80
C ILE A 55 1.27 -9.92 -0.30
N CYS A 56 0.30 -10.35 -1.11
CA CYS A 56 -0.54 -11.49 -0.78
C CYS A 56 -0.26 -12.67 -1.72
N ILE A 57 -0.19 -13.87 -1.16
CA ILE A 57 -0.17 -15.13 -1.91
C ILE A 57 -1.55 -15.75 -1.80
N ALA A 58 -2.15 -16.15 -2.92
CA ALA A 58 -3.48 -16.76 -2.95
C ALA A 58 -3.49 -18.08 -3.73
N ASP A 59 -3.98 -19.14 -3.09
CA ASP A 59 -4.24 -20.43 -3.74
C ASP A 59 -5.66 -20.46 -4.30
N ILE A 60 -5.77 -20.35 -5.63
CA ILE A 60 -7.04 -20.28 -6.37
C ILE A 60 -7.37 -21.62 -7.06
N THR A 61 -6.81 -22.72 -6.56
CA THR A 61 -7.07 -24.06 -7.10
C THR A 61 -8.55 -24.42 -7.04
N LEU A 62 -9.21 -24.14 -5.89
CA LEU A 62 -10.63 -24.40 -5.69
C LEU A 62 -11.49 -23.16 -5.89
N ASP A 63 -12.76 -23.38 -6.19
CA ASP A 63 -13.78 -22.32 -6.23
C ASP A 63 -14.32 -22.06 -4.82
N ASN A 64 -13.45 -21.54 -3.95
CA ASN A 64 -13.78 -21.28 -2.54
C ASN A 64 -14.28 -19.84 -2.37
N PRO A 65 -15.53 -19.62 -1.87
CA PRO A 65 -16.09 -18.27 -1.69
C PRO A 65 -15.25 -17.33 -0.81
N ASN A 66 -14.63 -17.86 0.25
CA ASN A 66 -13.81 -17.06 1.16
C ASN A 66 -12.52 -16.61 0.49
N VAL A 67 -11.85 -17.52 -0.25
CA VAL A 67 -10.66 -17.19 -1.04
C VAL A 67 -10.97 -16.11 -2.07
N TRP A 68 -12.12 -16.18 -2.75
CA TRP A 68 -12.50 -15.15 -3.71
C TRP A 68 -12.80 -13.81 -3.05
N PHE A 69 -13.46 -13.82 -1.89
CA PHE A 69 -13.70 -12.60 -1.12
C PHE A 69 -12.39 -11.94 -0.70
N GLU A 70 -11.48 -12.69 -0.09
CA GLU A 70 -10.16 -12.20 0.34
C GLU A 70 -9.31 -11.74 -0.85
N LEU A 71 -9.35 -12.45 -1.97
CA LEU A 71 -8.66 -12.05 -3.19
C LEU A 71 -9.22 -10.73 -3.73
N GLY A 72 -10.54 -10.59 -3.79
CA GLY A 72 -11.20 -9.35 -4.20
C GLY A 72 -10.82 -8.18 -3.29
N PHE A 73 -10.79 -8.41 -1.97
CA PHE A 73 -10.38 -7.43 -0.99
C PHE A 73 -8.90 -7.03 -1.13
N ALA A 74 -8.00 -8.00 -1.40
CA ALA A 74 -6.59 -7.73 -1.67
C ALA A 74 -6.39 -6.90 -2.95
N ILE A 75 -7.19 -7.17 -4.00
CA ILE A 75 -7.21 -6.37 -5.23
C ILE A 75 -7.68 -4.94 -4.92
N ALA A 76 -8.79 -4.79 -4.20
CA ALA A 76 -9.32 -3.49 -3.81
C ALA A 76 -8.34 -2.69 -2.94
N SER A 77 -7.59 -3.39 -2.08
CA SER A 77 -6.53 -2.84 -1.22
C SER A 77 -5.21 -2.59 -1.96
N LYS A 78 -5.17 -2.73 -3.30
CA LYS A 78 -4.01 -2.51 -4.16
C LYS A 78 -2.77 -3.30 -3.72
N LYS A 79 -2.98 -4.55 -3.27
CA LYS A 79 -1.89 -5.47 -2.95
C LYS A 79 -1.47 -6.24 -4.19
N GLU A 80 -0.16 -6.37 -4.37
CA GLU A 80 0.45 -7.24 -5.36
C GLU A 80 0.23 -8.70 -4.97
N LEU A 81 -0.06 -9.51 -5.98
CA LEU A 81 -0.58 -10.87 -5.81
C LEU A 81 0.35 -11.89 -6.43
N CYS A 82 0.72 -12.89 -5.63
CA CYS A 82 1.27 -14.16 -6.12
C CYS A 82 0.16 -15.19 -6.18
N LEU A 83 -0.46 -15.35 -7.35
CA LEU A 83 -1.52 -16.35 -7.55
C LEU A 83 -0.89 -17.70 -7.86
N ILE A 84 -1.32 -18.74 -7.15
CA ILE A 84 -0.93 -20.13 -7.41
C ILE A 84 -2.19 -20.96 -7.72
N CYS A 85 -2.05 -21.92 -8.63
CA CYS A 85 -3.14 -22.81 -9.01
C CYS A 85 -2.59 -24.18 -9.39
N ALA A 86 -3.09 -25.23 -8.75
CA ALA A 86 -2.79 -26.58 -9.21
C ALA A 86 -3.39 -26.82 -10.61
N ASP A 87 -2.74 -27.68 -11.38
CA ASP A 87 -3.20 -28.14 -12.70
C ASP A 87 -4.48 -28.99 -12.65
N THR A 88 -4.89 -29.43 -11.45
CA THR A 88 -6.15 -30.15 -11.21
C THR A 88 -7.40 -29.27 -11.33
N ARG A 89 -7.26 -27.94 -11.43
CA ARG A 89 -8.40 -27.04 -11.65
C ARG A 89 -8.95 -27.19 -13.07
N GLU A 90 -10.19 -27.65 -13.18
CA GLU A 90 -10.91 -27.76 -14.46
C GLU A 90 -11.69 -26.49 -14.82
N ALA A 91 -12.18 -25.77 -13.82
CA ALA A 91 -13.00 -24.57 -14.02
C ALA A 91 -12.16 -23.40 -14.56
N LYS A 92 -12.75 -22.61 -15.46
CA LYS A 92 -12.13 -21.35 -15.93
C LYS A 92 -11.94 -20.37 -14.77
N TYR A 93 -10.97 -19.48 -14.90
CA TYR A 93 -10.79 -18.39 -13.94
C TYR A 93 -11.85 -17.30 -14.19
N PRO A 94 -12.29 -16.60 -13.13
CA PRO A 94 -13.07 -15.37 -13.29
C PRO A 94 -12.36 -14.36 -14.19
N PHE A 95 -13.12 -13.51 -14.88
CA PHE A 95 -12.59 -12.52 -15.83
C PHE A 95 -11.52 -11.60 -15.21
N ASP A 96 -11.75 -11.15 -13.97
CA ASP A 96 -10.84 -10.25 -13.24
C ASP A 96 -9.53 -10.92 -12.76
N VAL A 97 -9.46 -12.25 -12.88
CA VAL A 97 -8.34 -13.09 -12.44
C VAL A 97 -7.58 -13.69 -13.63
N GLN A 98 -8.27 -14.04 -14.71
CA GLN A 98 -7.66 -14.79 -15.83
C GLN A 98 -6.49 -14.05 -16.52
N HIS A 99 -6.47 -12.73 -16.48
CA HIS A 99 -5.42 -11.89 -17.07
C HIS A 99 -4.23 -11.64 -16.12
N ARG A 100 -4.30 -12.14 -14.89
CA ARG A 100 -3.21 -12.01 -13.91
C ARG A 100 -2.17 -13.12 -14.10
N SER A 101 -0.96 -12.86 -13.63
CA SER A 101 0.11 -13.86 -13.64
C SER A 101 -0.20 -14.95 -12.61
N ILE A 102 -0.48 -16.16 -13.08
CA ILE A 102 -0.79 -17.33 -12.24
C ILE A 102 0.35 -18.35 -12.36
N ILE A 103 0.93 -18.74 -11.22
CA ILE A 103 1.88 -19.84 -11.14
C ILE A 103 1.08 -21.15 -11.15
N LYS A 104 1.09 -21.82 -12.29
CA LYS A 104 0.56 -23.18 -12.40
C LYS A 104 1.59 -24.20 -11.90
N PHE A 105 1.13 -25.17 -11.13
CA PHE A 105 1.97 -26.24 -10.60
C PHE A 105 1.24 -27.59 -10.64
N SER A 106 2.00 -28.68 -10.64
CA SER A 106 1.46 -30.04 -10.55
C SER A 106 1.58 -30.58 -9.12
N THR A 107 0.84 -31.64 -8.81
CA THR A 107 0.88 -32.31 -7.50
C THR A 107 1.19 -33.79 -7.62
N GLN A 108 1.82 -34.21 -8.72
CA GLN A 108 2.04 -35.63 -9.04
C GLN A 108 3.32 -36.17 -8.42
N ALA A 109 4.34 -35.31 -8.22
CA ALA A 109 5.63 -35.68 -7.67
C ALA A 109 6.16 -34.63 -6.68
N PRO A 110 7.03 -35.03 -5.71
CA PRO A 110 7.69 -34.09 -4.81
C PRO A 110 8.44 -32.96 -5.53
N SER A 111 9.07 -33.25 -6.67
CA SER A 111 9.77 -32.26 -7.50
C SER A 111 8.88 -31.12 -8.00
N ASP A 112 7.57 -31.36 -8.14
CA ASP A 112 6.62 -30.33 -8.59
C ASP A 112 6.44 -29.25 -7.51
N PHE A 113 6.51 -29.65 -6.24
CA PHE A 113 6.48 -28.73 -5.11
C PHE A 113 7.80 -27.96 -4.98
N ASP A 114 8.94 -28.59 -5.27
CA ASP A 114 10.22 -27.89 -5.37
C ASP A 114 10.22 -26.84 -6.49
N GLU A 115 9.60 -27.16 -7.63
CA GLU A 115 9.43 -26.22 -8.73
C GLU A 115 8.49 -25.07 -8.33
N LEU A 116 7.36 -25.36 -7.68
CA LEU A 116 6.45 -24.35 -7.13
C LEU A 116 7.20 -23.41 -6.18
N ARG A 117 7.97 -23.97 -5.24
CA ARG A 117 8.78 -23.20 -4.29
C ARG A 117 9.71 -22.24 -5.03
N LYS A 118 10.51 -22.72 -5.98
CA LYS A 118 11.44 -21.89 -6.76
C LYS A 118 10.71 -20.79 -7.54
N LYS A 119 9.55 -21.10 -8.14
CA LYS A 119 8.72 -20.11 -8.84
C LYS A 119 8.24 -19.02 -7.88
N ILE A 120 7.76 -19.39 -6.69
CA ILE A 120 7.37 -18.42 -5.64
C ILE A 120 8.57 -17.57 -5.22
N GLU A 121 9.70 -18.20 -4.87
CA GLU A 121 10.95 -17.51 -4.45
C GLU A 121 11.43 -16.49 -5.50
N SER A 122 11.33 -16.83 -6.80
CA SER A 122 11.70 -15.90 -7.88
C SER A 122 10.69 -14.75 -8.05
N LYS A 123 9.42 -14.98 -7.72
CA LYS A 123 8.32 -14.03 -7.97
C LYS A 123 8.17 -13.03 -6.84
N ILE A 124 8.36 -13.44 -5.58
CA ILE A 124 8.19 -12.61 -4.39
C ILE A 124 8.99 -11.30 -4.50
N PRO A 125 10.31 -11.29 -4.77
CA PRO A 125 11.08 -10.05 -4.81
C PRO A 125 10.57 -9.06 -5.88
N ALA A 126 10.15 -9.58 -7.04
CA ALA A 126 9.60 -8.75 -8.11
C ALA A 126 8.24 -8.12 -7.72
N LEU A 127 7.40 -8.85 -6.97
CA LEU A 127 6.12 -8.33 -6.48
C LEU A 127 6.32 -7.32 -5.35
N VAL A 128 7.26 -7.55 -4.44
CA VAL A 128 7.60 -6.60 -3.37
C VAL A 128 8.11 -5.29 -3.96
N ALA A 129 9.10 -5.34 -4.87
CA ALA A 129 9.61 -4.16 -5.55
C ALA A 129 8.54 -3.42 -6.36
N LYS A 130 7.54 -4.14 -6.89
CA LYS A 130 6.39 -3.54 -7.57
C LYS A 130 5.41 -2.90 -6.57
N GLN A 131 5.15 -3.54 -5.43
CA GLN A 131 4.33 -2.98 -4.36
C GLN A 131 4.93 -1.69 -3.83
N GLU A 132 6.24 -1.66 -3.57
CA GLU A 132 6.95 -0.48 -3.07
C GLU A 132 6.83 0.71 -4.03
N LYS A 133 6.83 0.45 -5.35
CA LYS A 133 6.58 1.47 -6.38
C LYS A 133 5.11 1.92 -6.47
N LEU A 134 4.17 1.05 -6.10
CA LEU A 134 2.73 1.31 -6.17
C LEU A 134 2.18 2.00 -4.92
N GLN A 135 2.83 1.82 -3.77
CA GLN A 135 2.59 2.64 -2.60
C GLN A 135 3.32 3.98 -2.84
N PRO A 136 2.60 5.08 -3.10
CA PRO A 136 3.22 6.39 -3.07
C PRO A 136 3.57 6.62 -1.59
N GLY A 137 4.78 6.27 -1.18
CA GLY A 137 5.12 6.25 0.25
C GLY A 137 6.38 5.51 0.62
N THR A 138 6.89 4.62 -0.23
CA THR A 138 8.34 4.41 -0.21
C THR A 138 8.95 5.57 -0.96
N ILE A 139 9.25 6.61 -0.20
CA ILE A 139 10.18 7.66 -0.60
C ILE A 139 11.41 6.90 -1.13
N GLU A 140 11.57 6.76 -2.45
CA GLU A 140 12.90 6.92 -3.05
C GLU A 140 13.40 8.14 -2.33
N GLN A 141 14.35 7.98 -1.39
CA GLN A 141 14.89 9.05 -0.56
C GLN A 141 15.03 10.28 -1.43
N SER A 142 14.01 11.13 -1.43
CA SER A 142 14.09 12.39 -2.11
C SER A 142 15.18 13.05 -1.28
N PRO A 143 16.31 13.46 -1.88
CA PRO A 143 17.38 14.03 -1.12
C PRO A 143 16.97 15.45 -0.74
N LEU A 144 15.84 15.59 -0.04
CA LEU A 144 15.52 16.69 0.83
C LEU A 144 16.36 16.46 2.09
N VAL A 145 17.67 16.58 1.85
CA VAL A 145 18.74 16.71 2.84
C VAL A 145 18.20 17.61 3.94
N GLU A 146 18.33 17.15 5.19
CA GLU A 146 18.22 17.98 6.39
C GLU A 146 19.02 19.27 6.12
N SER A 147 18.35 20.34 5.67
CA SER A 147 18.89 21.68 5.90
C SER A 147 18.88 21.78 7.41
N GLY A 148 19.98 22.18 8.03
CA GLY A 148 20.15 22.09 9.49
C GLY A 148 19.01 22.68 10.32
N ASP A 149 18.13 23.47 9.70
CA ASP A 149 16.97 24.12 10.30
C ASP A 149 15.62 23.47 10.02
N ILE A 150 15.45 22.52 9.07
CA ILE A 150 14.16 21.84 8.78
C ILE A 150 14.36 20.34 8.48
N SER A 151 13.67 19.48 9.22
CA SER A 151 13.70 18.02 9.02
C SER A 151 12.88 17.57 7.80
N ALA A 152 13.22 16.41 7.23
CA ALA A 152 12.53 15.86 6.06
C ALA A 152 10.99 15.78 6.22
N LEU A 153 10.50 15.41 7.41
CA LEU A 153 9.06 15.38 7.70
C LEU A 153 8.41 16.78 7.62
N GLU A 154 9.11 17.80 8.10
CA GLU A 154 8.64 19.19 8.03
C GLU A 154 8.64 19.69 6.60
N ILE A 155 9.65 19.35 5.80
CA ILE A 155 9.70 19.71 4.37
C ILE A 155 8.52 19.08 3.62
N VAL A 156 8.28 17.79 3.81
CA VAL A 156 7.14 17.10 3.16
C VAL A 156 5.82 17.73 3.59
N THR A 157 5.62 17.95 4.89
CA THR A 157 4.40 18.59 5.40
C THR A 157 4.21 19.99 4.81
N LEU A 158 5.29 20.78 4.74
CA LEU A 158 5.29 22.12 4.19
C LEU A 158 4.92 22.12 2.70
N CYS A 159 5.51 21.20 1.93
CA CYS A 159 5.19 21.00 0.51
C CYS A 159 3.74 20.57 0.32
N THR A 160 3.21 19.69 1.17
CA THR A 160 1.79 19.27 1.11
C THR A 160 0.84 20.43 1.37
N VAL A 161 1.16 21.32 2.31
CA VAL A 161 0.37 22.55 2.52
C VAL A 161 0.49 23.48 1.31
N MET A 162 1.68 23.63 0.73
CA MET A 162 1.91 24.44 -0.48
C MET A 162 1.13 23.92 -1.69
N GLU A 163 1.17 22.62 -1.97
CA GLU A 163 0.50 21.99 -3.12
C GLU A 163 -1.02 22.18 -3.08
N ASN A 164 -1.59 22.20 -1.89
CA ASN A 164 -3.03 22.34 -1.68
C ASN A 164 -3.51 23.81 -1.65
N ARG A 165 -2.63 24.78 -1.89
CA ARG A 165 -3.03 26.17 -2.04
C ARG A 165 -3.68 26.39 -3.39
N VAL A 166 -4.83 27.05 -3.38
CA VAL A 166 -5.52 27.52 -4.58
C VAL A 166 -4.99 28.89 -5.01
N GLY A 167 -4.29 29.61 -4.11
CA GLY A 167 -3.61 30.87 -4.41
C GLY A 167 -2.71 31.37 -3.27
N PRO A 168 -2.04 32.53 -3.46
CA PRO A 168 -1.07 33.05 -2.49
C PRO A 168 -1.61 33.31 -1.07
N ASP A 169 -2.92 33.55 -0.91
CA ASP A 169 -3.51 33.77 0.41
C ASP A 169 -4.51 32.71 0.84
N SER A 170 -4.59 31.59 0.11
CA SER A 170 -5.59 30.56 0.40
C SER A 170 -5.27 29.77 1.66
N LEU A 171 -6.29 29.51 2.46
CA LEU A 171 -6.26 28.58 3.59
C LEU A 171 -6.39 27.14 3.09
N VAL A 172 -5.70 26.22 3.76
CA VAL A 172 -5.71 24.78 3.45
C VAL A 172 -6.36 24.03 4.60
N SER A 173 -7.30 23.11 4.29
CA SER A 173 -8.00 22.34 5.33
C SER A 173 -7.12 21.24 5.91
N HIS A 174 -7.28 20.96 7.20
CA HIS A 174 -6.56 19.87 7.86
C HIS A 174 -6.86 18.51 7.22
N TRP A 175 -8.12 18.28 6.84
CA TRP A 175 -8.51 17.03 6.19
C TRP A 175 -7.72 16.81 4.90
N GLN A 176 -7.58 17.84 4.06
CA GLN A 176 -6.86 17.71 2.80
C GLN A 176 -5.37 17.41 3.03
N VAL A 177 -4.73 18.10 3.98
CA VAL A 177 -3.34 17.82 4.36
C VAL A 177 -3.19 16.39 4.87
N ALA A 178 -4.12 15.92 5.72
CA ALA A 178 -4.08 14.56 6.25
C ALA A 178 -4.25 13.50 5.16
N VAL A 179 -5.16 13.71 4.20
CA VAL A 179 -5.38 12.82 3.06
C VAL A 179 -4.14 12.73 2.18
N ASP A 180 -3.50 13.86 1.87
CA ASP A 180 -2.34 13.86 0.98
C ASP A 180 -1.06 13.36 1.68
N MET A 181 -0.90 13.62 2.97
CA MET A 181 0.14 12.98 3.78
C MET A 181 -0.02 11.45 3.84
N ASP A 182 -1.26 10.96 3.99
CA ASP A 182 -1.55 9.52 3.97
C ASP A 182 -1.24 8.90 2.61
N LYS A 183 -1.61 9.59 1.52
CA LYS A 183 -1.22 9.21 0.14
C LYS A 183 0.29 9.23 -0.09
N LEU A 184 1.07 9.89 0.76
CA LEU A 184 2.54 9.91 0.75
C LEU A 184 3.15 8.91 1.75
N GLY A 185 2.34 8.05 2.37
CA GLY A 185 2.78 7.03 3.32
C GLY A 185 2.96 7.52 4.76
N TYR A 186 2.56 8.75 5.07
CA TYR A 186 2.67 9.33 6.41
C TYR A 186 1.36 9.16 7.19
N ASN A 187 1.45 8.50 8.34
CA ASN A 187 0.29 8.32 9.21
C ASN A 187 -0.14 9.64 9.88
N LYS A 188 -1.33 9.62 10.49
CA LYS A 188 -1.91 10.78 11.20
C LYS A 188 -0.97 11.38 12.25
N LEU A 189 -0.15 10.57 12.93
CA LEU A 189 0.80 11.07 13.92
C LEU A 189 1.89 11.91 13.25
N ALA A 190 2.48 11.42 12.16
CA ALA A 190 3.49 12.14 11.39
C ALA A 190 2.96 13.48 10.87
N THR A 191 1.74 13.51 10.33
CA THR A 191 1.07 14.75 9.90
C THR A 191 0.96 15.77 11.03
N ASN A 192 0.46 15.36 12.20
CA ASN A 192 0.30 16.27 13.33
C ASN A 192 1.65 16.75 13.89
N VAL A 193 2.66 15.87 13.95
CA VAL A 193 4.01 16.23 14.38
C VAL A 193 4.66 17.21 13.41
N GLY A 194 4.53 16.99 12.10
CA GLY A 194 5.04 17.89 11.07
C GLY A 194 4.41 19.28 11.18
N LEU A 195 3.08 19.36 11.28
CA LEU A 195 2.35 20.62 11.40
C LEU A 195 2.70 21.38 12.68
N GLU A 196 2.83 20.70 13.83
CA GLU A 196 3.24 21.35 15.07
C GLU A 196 4.68 21.85 15.04
N LYS A 197 5.60 21.12 14.41
CA LYS A 197 6.98 21.57 14.23
C LYS A 197 7.05 22.82 13.35
N LEU A 198 6.34 22.82 12.22
CA LEU A 198 6.24 23.98 11.32
C LEU A 198 5.62 25.20 12.02
N ARG A 199 4.55 24.99 12.82
CA ARG A 199 3.94 26.05 13.63
C ARG A 199 4.91 26.66 14.64
N LYS A 200 5.72 25.83 15.31
CA LYS A 200 6.75 26.31 16.26
C LYS A 200 7.88 27.09 15.59
N LYS A 201 8.12 26.85 14.30
CA LYS A 201 9.10 27.56 13.46
C LYS A 201 8.51 28.75 12.71
N ASP A 202 7.27 29.12 13.00
CA ASP A 202 6.57 30.21 12.33
C ASP A 202 6.47 30.04 10.80
N MET A 203 6.35 28.79 10.35
CA MET A 203 6.19 28.46 8.92
C MET A 203 4.73 28.27 8.52
N VAL A 204 3.88 27.98 9.49
CA VAL A 204 2.45 27.76 9.26
C VAL A 204 1.65 28.43 10.38
N GLU A 205 0.68 29.25 9.99
CA GLU A 205 -0.39 29.72 10.85
C GLU A 205 -1.51 28.70 10.89
N THR A 206 -2.10 28.54 12.08
CA THR A 206 -3.20 27.59 12.30
C THR A 206 -4.43 28.32 12.81
N GLY A 207 -5.61 27.92 12.34
CA GLY A 207 -6.85 28.35 12.96
C GLY A 207 -7.93 27.30 12.81
N ALA A 208 -9.13 27.65 13.27
CA ALA A 208 -10.29 26.79 13.12
C ALA A 208 -11.47 27.62 12.60
N GLN A 209 -12.29 26.99 11.78
CA GLN A 209 -13.54 27.54 11.28
C GLN A 209 -14.66 26.55 11.56
N THR A 210 -15.84 27.07 11.88
CA THR A 210 -17.06 26.28 11.98
C THR A 210 -17.82 26.42 10.66
N ASP A 211 -18.20 25.29 10.07
CA ASP A 211 -19.01 25.30 8.86
C ASP A 211 -20.49 25.57 9.17
N SER A 212 -21.31 25.60 8.11
CA SER A 212 -22.76 25.82 8.20
C SER A 212 -23.50 24.71 8.94
N ASP A 213 -22.89 23.53 9.11
CA ASP A 213 -23.45 22.37 9.80
C ASP A 213 -23.03 22.32 11.28
N GLY A 214 -22.17 23.25 11.73
CA GLY A 214 -21.68 23.35 13.10
C GLY A 214 -20.40 22.55 13.37
N ASP A 215 -19.83 21.92 12.34
CA ASP A 215 -18.61 21.14 12.45
C ASP A 215 -17.39 22.06 12.40
N ARG A 216 -16.46 21.82 13.32
CA ARG A 216 -15.25 22.64 13.47
C ARG A 216 -14.08 22.01 12.71
N HIS A 217 -13.60 22.70 11.70
CA HIS A 217 -12.47 22.28 10.87
C HIS A 217 -11.25 23.15 11.14
N SER A 218 -10.08 22.53 11.25
CA SER A 218 -8.81 23.26 11.37
C SER A 218 -8.29 23.63 9.98
N TRP A 219 -7.65 24.78 9.87
CA TRP A 219 -7.04 25.28 8.65
C TRP A 219 -5.59 25.72 8.88
N TYR A 220 -4.83 25.76 7.79
CA TYR A 220 -3.41 26.12 7.74
C TYR A 220 -3.16 27.19 6.69
N LYS A 221 -2.33 28.19 7.01
CA LYS A 221 -1.84 29.20 6.07
C LYS A 221 -0.31 29.24 6.13
N LEU A 222 0.36 29.28 4.97
CA LEU A 222 1.81 29.49 4.93
C LEU A 222 2.15 30.94 5.29
N THR A 223 3.18 31.13 6.11
CA THR A 223 3.75 32.45 6.42
C THR A 223 4.71 32.90 5.32
N ASP A 224 5.07 34.17 5.31
CA ASP A 224 6.09 34.70 4.37
C ASP A 224 7.43 33.96 4.54
N SER A 225 7.82 33.64 5.78
CA SER A 225 9.03 32.84 6.10
C SER A 225 9.01 31.46 5.43
N ALA A 226 7.86 30.79 5.41
CA ALA A 226 7.71 29.53 4.70
C ALA A 226 7.82 29.67 3.18
N ILE A 227 7.26 30.75 2.62
CA ILE A 227 7.33 31.01 1.17
C ILE A 227 8.76 31.34 0.76
N ASP A 228 9.44 32.23 1.48
CA ASP A 228 10.82 32.59 1.23
C ASP A 228 11.71 31.35 1.28
N TRP A 229 11.54 30.50 2.29
CA TRP A 229 12.28 29.24 2.38
C TRP A 229 12.03 28.32 1.18
N LEU A 230 10.77 28.17 0.74
CA LEU A 230 10.43 27.33 -0.42
C LEU A 230 11.04 27.87 -1.72
N LEU A 231 11.05 29.20 -1.91
CA LEU A 231 11.64 29.86 -3.07
C LEU A 231 13.17 29.74 -3.07
N GLU A 232 13.82 29.95 -1.91
CA GLU A 232 15.28 29.77 -1.77
C GLU A 232 15.72 28.33 -2.02
N ASN A 233 14.81 27.36 -1.83
CA ASN A 233 15.09 25.94 -2.02
C ASN A 233 14.40 25.37 -3.28
N GLU A 234 13.90 26.21 -4.20
CA GLU A 234 13.13 25.79 -5.37
C GLU A 234 13.86 24.74 -6.23
N GLU A 235 15.16 24.94 -6.50
CA GLU A 235 15.97 24.03 -7.31
C GLU A 235 16.12 22.62 -6.69
N ARG A 236 15.84 22.50 -5.38
CA ARG A 236 15.89 21.23 -4.63
C ARG A 236 14.53 20.53 -4.56
N LEU A 237 13.46 21.19 -5.02
CA LEU A 237 12.10 20.63 -5.05
C LEU A 237 11.85 19.93 -6.40
N GLU A 238 11.25 18.75 -6.35
CA GLU A 238 10.81 18.05 -7.57
C GLU A 238 9.52 18.70 -8.13
N LEU A 239 9.69 19.73 -8.96
CA LEU A 239 8.57 20.47 -9.57
C LEU A 239 7.94 19.81 -10.80
N LYS A 240 8.56 18.73 -11.31
CA LYS A 240 8.07 17.99 -12.48
C LYS A 240 7.47 16.66 -12.05
N ARG A 241 6.17 16.47 -12.27
CA ARG A 241 5.56 15.14 -12.19
C ARG A 241 6.17 14.26 -13.28
N ARG A 242 6.68 13.06 -12.93
CA ARG A 242 7.00 12.03 -13.92
C ARG A 242 5.70 11.72 -14.67
N PRO A 243 5.67 11.75 -16.01
CA PRO A 243 4.44 11.48 -16.75
C PRO A 243 3.97 10.06 -16.40
N ALA A 244 2.71 9.95 -15.95
CA ALA A 244 2.08 8.65 -15.79
C ALA A 244 2.14 7.93 -17.14
N SER A 245 2.67 6.71 -17.18
CA SER A 245 2.64 5.89 -18.37
C SER A 245 1.17 5.61 -18.72
N ILE A 246 0.65 6.31 -19.72
CA ILE A 246 -0.73 6.12 -20.20
C ILE A 246 -0.77 4.76 -20.90
N SER A 247 -1.19 3.72 -20.20
CA SER A 247 -1.71 2.52 -20.86
C SER A 247 -3.08 2.89 -21.43
N ARG A 248 -3.17 3.03 -22.76
CA ARG A 248 -4.46 3.09 -23.47
C ARG A 248 -5.24 1.83 -23.13
N ILE A 249 -6.33 1.97 -22.40
CA ILE A 249 -7.34 0.91 -22.23
C ILE A 249 -8.43 1.27 -23.25
N ASP A 250 -8.69 0.32 -24.16
CA ASP A 250 -9.75 0.41 -25.16
C ASP A 250 -11.11 0.41 -24.46
N ASP A 251 -11.95 1.38 -24.80
CA ASP A 251 -13.30 1.57 -24.26
C ASP A 251 -14.27 0.55 -24.88
N GLU A 252 -14.42 -0.61 -24.26
CA GLU A 252 -15.67 -1.40 -24.27
C GLU A 252 -15.75 -2.25 -22.99
N ILE A 253 -16.08 -1.62 -21.85
CA ILE A 253 -16.56 -2.32 -20.67
C ILE A 253 -18.02 -1.90 -20.45
N PRO A 254 -18.99 -2.82 -20.53
CA PRO A 254 -20.38 -2.47 -20.33
C PRO A 254 -20.71 -2.50 -18.84
N PHE A 255 -20.63 -1.35 -18.17
CA PHE A 255 -21.44 -1.01 -16.99
C PHE A 255 -21.63 0.50 -16.90
#